data_AF-A0A9W4UXR9-F1
#
_entry.id   AF-A0A9W4UXR9-F1
#
_cell.length_a   1.000
_cell.length_b   1.000
_cell.length_c   1.000
_cell.angle_alpha   90.00
_cell.angle_beta   90.00
_cell.angle_gamma   90.00
#
_symmetry.space_group_name_H-M   'P 1'
#
loop_
_entity.id
_entity.type
_entity.pdbx_description
1 polymer ?
#
loop_
_entity_poly.entity_id
_entity_poly.type
_entity_poly.pdbx_seq_one_letter_code
_entity_poly.pdbx_strand_id
1 'polypeptide(L)' 'MHDDEPETFRYMTWPERFSQMLSEIGVESEVIRGDDPLEAGDCYSRYYSSTPRMVSSRGCLGLSGSNIDAVQIIQKG' A
#
# COMPACT_ATOMS: atom_id res chain seq x y z
N MET A 1 -10.91 -13.92 -35.39
CA MET A 1 -9.59 -13.98 -34.73
C MET A 1 -9.66 -12.99 -33.60
N HIS A 2 -9.73 -13.49 -32.36
CA HIS A 2 -9.79 -12.69 -31.14
C HIS A 2 -8.45 -12.93 -30.47
N ASP A 3 -7.46 -12.09 -30.81
CA ASP A 3 -6.19 -12.04 -30.09
C ASP A 3 -6.45 -11.23 -28.82
N ASP A 4 -6.99 -11.89 -27.79
CA ASP A 4 -6.78 -11.42 -26.42
C ASP A 4 -5.35 -11.83 -26.05
N GLU A 5 -4.41 -10.91 -26.24
CA GLU A 5 -3.09 -11.05 -25.65
C GLU A 5 -3.25 -11.32 -24.13
N PRO A 6 -2.54 -12.32 -23.56
CA PRO A 6 -2.65 -12.57 -22.14
C PRO A 6 -2.19 -11.32 -21.37
N GLU A 7 -3.02 -10.87 -20.43
CA GLU A 7 -2.66 -9.79 -19.50
C GLU A 7 -1.27 -10.06 -18.95
N THR A 8 -0.32 -9.21 -19.33
CA THR A 8 1.04 -9.29 -18.82
C THR A 8 0.99 -9.03 -17.33
N PHE A 9 1.13 -10.09 -16.52
CA PHE A 9 1.24 -9.97 -15.07
C PHE A 9 2.46 -9.11 -14.72
N ARG A 10 2.22 -7.83 -14.45
CA ARG A 10 3.26 -6.94 -13.91
C ARG A 10 3.47 -7.31 -12.44
N TYR A 11 4.69 -7.68 -12.09
CA TYR A 11 5.09 -7.84 -10.70
C TYR A 11 5.09 -6.47 -10.02
N MET A 12 3.97 -6.12 -9.43
CA MET A 12 3.80 -4.90 -8.64
C MET A 12 3.87 -5.24 -7.15
N THR A 13 4.60 -4.42 -6.40
CA THR A 13 4.54 -4.42 -4.95
C THR A 13 3.17 -3.95 -4.45
N TRP A 14 2.82 -4.26 -3.20
CA TRP A 14 1.55 -3.82 -2.63
C TRP A 14 1.33 -2.30 -2.65
N PRO A 15 2.34 -1.47 -2.33
CA PRO A 15 2.23 -0.02 -2.49
C PRO A 15 1.88 0.41 -3.92
N GLU A 16 2.52 -0.20 -4.93
CA GLU A 16 2.24 0.11 -6.33
C GLU A 16 0.83 -0.30 -6.75
N ARG A 17 0.36 -1.48 -6.32
CA ARG A 17 -1.03 -1.91 -6.58
C ARG A 17 -2.04 -0.97 -5.93
N PHE A 18 -1.78 -0.56 -4.69
CA PHE A 18 -2.68 0.30 -3.96
C PHE A 18 -2.69 1.73 -4.52
N SER A 19 -1.53 2.22 -4.97
CA SER A 19 -1.42 3.45 -5.75
C SER A 19 -2.23 3.40 -7.04
N GLN A 20 -2.19 2.28 -7.78
CA GLN A 20 -3.00 2.11 -8.98
C GLN A 20 -4.51 2.16 -8.66
N MET A 21 -4.96 1.45 -7.61
CA MET A 21 -6.36 1.49 -7.18
C MET A 21 -6.81 2.90 -6.76
N LEU A 22 -5.92 3.68 -6.14
CA LEU A 22 -6.19 5.08 -5.80
C LEU A 22 -6.30 5.96 -7.06
N SER A 23 -5.42 5.73 -8.05
CA SER A 23 -5.50 6.44 -9.32
C SER A 23 -6.80 6.14 -10.07
N GLU A 24 -7.36 4.94 -9.97
CA GLU A 24 -8.65 4.57 -10.60
C GLU A 24 -9.83 5.36 -10.03
N ILE A 25 -9.77 5.77 -8.77
CA ILE A 25 -10.78 6.62 -8.12
C ILE A 25 -10.43 8.12 -8.21
N GLY A 26 -9.39 8.48 -8.95
CA GLY A 26 -8.96 9.87 -9.16
C GLY A 26 -8.16 10.47 -8.00
N VAL A 27 -7.58 9.63 -7.13
CA VAL A 27 -6.69 10.08 -6.06
C VAL A 27 -5.24 9.87 -6.50
N GLU A 28 -4.50 10.96 -6.57
CA GLU A 28 -3.06 10.91 -6.84
C GLU A 28 -2.31 10.45 -5.59
N SER A 29 -1.36 9.54 -5.79
CA SER A 29 -0.60 8.94 -4.70
C SER A 29 0.83 8.68 -5.12
N GLU A 30 1.78 8.87 -4.22
CA GLU A 30 3.20 8.58 -4.41
C GLU A 30 3.69 7.54 -3.39
N VAL A 31 4.53 6.59 -3.84
CA VAL A 31 5.12 5.59 -2.95
C VAL A 31 6.27 6.22 -2.17
N ILE A 32 6.07 6.39 -0.87
CA ILE A 32 7.11 6.82 0.07
C ILE A 32 7.83 5.56 0.55
N ARG A 33 9.14 5.49 0.29
CA ARG A 33 9.97 4.33 0.67
C ARG A 33 10.85 4.68 1.87
N GLY A 34 10.60 4.05 3.00
CA GLY A 34 11.65 3.59 3.92
C GLY A 34 12.16 4.55 4.99
N ASP A 35 11.67 5.79 5.10
CA ASP A 35 12.16 6.74 6.11
C ASP A 35 11.07 7.65 6.70
N ASP A 36 9.79 7.36 6.42
CA ASP A 36 8.72 8.19 6.97
C ASP A 36 8.53 7.90 8.47
N PRO A 37 8.33 8.92 9.33
CA PRO A 37 8.05 8.71 10.76
C PRO A 37 6.83 7.80 11.00
N LEU A 38 5.89 7.70 10.06
CA LEU A 38 4.78 6.76 10.12
C LEU A 38 5.26 5.28 10.08
N GLU A 39 6.42 5.00 9.49
CA GLU A 39 7.02 3.67 9.34
C GLU A 39 7.87 3.22 10.53
N ALA A 40 8.23 4.13 11.43
CA ALA A 40 9.15 3.86 12.54
C ALA A 40 8.50 3.11 13.74
N GLY A 41 7.21 2.78 13.67
CA GLY A 41 6.45 2.18 14.77
C GLY A 41 6.02 0.73 14.54
N ASP A 42 6.00 -0.05 15.63
CA ASP A 42 5.31 -1.34 15.64
C ASP A 42 3.80 -1.11 15.55
N CYS A 43 3.16 -1.73 14.57
CA CYS A 43 1.71 -1.69 14.45
C CYS A 43 1.10 -2.87 15.23
N TYR A 44 0.13 -2.60 16.11
CA TYR A 44 -0.63 -3.64 16.84
C TYR A 44 -2.12 -3.56 16.49
N SER A 45 -2.71 -4.70 16.11
CA SER A 45 -4.14 -4.80 15.83
C SER A 45 -4.76 -5.84 16.75
N ARG A 46 -5.79 -5.41 17.49
CA ARG A 46 -6.58 -6.30 18.37
C ARG A 46 -7.45 -7.28 17.59
N TYR A 47 -7.64 -7.05 16.29
CA TYR A 47 -8.45 -7.90 15.43
C TYR A 47 -7.72 -9.20 15.03
N TYR A 48 -6.39 -9.22 15.06
CA TYR A 48 -5.60 -10.27 14.44
C TYR A 48 -4.92 -11.28 15.38
N SER A 49 -5.16 -11.26 16.72
CA SER A 49 -4.80 -12.28 17.75
C SER A 49 -4.24 -11.65 19.05
N SER A 50 -4.07 -12.43 20.12
CA SER A 50 -3.49 -12.07 21.41
C SER A 50 -2.02 -11.63 21.35
N THR A 51 -1.29 -11.95 20.28
CA THR A 51 0.01 -11.36 19.91
C THR A 51 0.31 -11.55 18.40
N PRO A 52 -0.16 -10.67 17.52
CA PRO A 52 0.24 -10.65 16.12
C PRO A 52 1.35 -9.61 15.97
N ARG A 53 2.60 -10.05 15.75
CA ARG A 53 3.64 -9.16 15.24
C ARG A 53 3.23 -8.80 13.81
N MET A 54 2.67 -7.62 13.60
CA MET A 54 2.42 -7.12 12.26
C MET A 54 3.74 -6.59 11.70
N VAL A 55 4.08 -6.98 10.48
CA VAL A 55 5.26 -6.49 9.81
C VAL A 55 4.79 -5.35 8.92
N SER A 56 5.18 -4.11 9.27
CA SER A 56 5.10 -3.02 8.31
C SER A 56 6.08 -3.35 7.19
N SER A 57 5.59 -3.49 5.97
CA SER A 57 6.44 -3.71 4.80
C SER A 57 7.22 -2.47 4.38
N ARG A 58 7.24 -1.42 5.22
CA ARG A 58 7.84 -0.10 4.94
C ARG A 58 7.32 0.47 3.62
N GLY A 59 6.00 0.35 3.45
CA GLY A 59 5.28 0.89 2.32
C GLY A 59 4.27 1.93 2.79
N CYS A 60 4.62 3.19 2.64
CA CYS A 60 3.72 4.32 2.78
C CYS A 60 3.35 4.89 1.42
N LEU A 61 2.13 5.44 1.33
CA LEU A 61 1.65 6.19 0.19
C LEU A 61 1.34 7.61 0.65
N GLY A 62 2.06 8.59 0.11
CA GLY A 62 1.66 9.99 0.22
C GLY A 62 0.49 10.24 -0.73
N LEU A 63 -0.53 10.97 -0.29
CA LEU A 63 -1.68 11.30 -1.11
C LEU A 63 -1.71 12.79 -1.41
N SER A 64 -2.05 13.16 -2.64
CA SER A 64 -2.27 14.55 -3.04
C SER A 64 -3.72 14.76 -3.47
N GLY A 65 -4.29 15.92 -3.15
CA GLY A 65 -5.67 16.27 -3.52
C GLY A 65 -6.75 15.62 -2.65
N SER A 66 -6.40 15.10 -1.47
CA SER A 66 -7.34 14.56 -0.49
C SER A 66 -7.11 15.18 0.90
N ASN A 67 -8.08 15.03 1.81
CA ASN A 67 -7.92 15.43 3.22
C ASN A 67 -7.07 14.43 4.04
N ILE A 68 -6.53 13.40 3.39
CA ILE A 68 -5.67 12.39 3.99
C ILE A 68 -4.26 12.65 3.46
N ASP A 69 -3.29 12.81 4.36
CA ASP A 69 -1.90 13.08 3.99
C ASP A 69 -1.14 11.81 3.56
N ALA A 70 -1.32 10.70 4.29
CA ALA A 70 -0.60 9.47 4.04
C ALA A 70 -1.38 8.21 4.42
N VAL A 71 -1.09 7.10 3.73
CA VAL A 71 -1.62 5.76 3.99
C VAL A 71 -0.46 4.80 4.24
N GLN A 72 -0.48 4.12 5.38
CA GLN A 72 0.46 3.04 5.67
C GLN A 72 -0.16 1.68 5.38
N ILE A 73 0.55 0.85 4.63
CA ILE A 73 0.12 -0.52 4.33
C ILE A 73 0.77 -1.47 5.35
N ILE A 74 -0.05 -2.00 6.26
CA ILE A 74 0.38 -2.97 7.26
C ILE A 74 -0.04 -4.36 6.81
N GLN A 75 0.91 -5.29 6.76
CA GLN A 75 0.65 -6.65 6.30
C GLN A 75 0.81 -7.65 7.43
N LYS A 76 -0.03 -8.69 7.39
CA LYS A 76 0.18 -9.85 8.25
C LYS A 76 1.42 -10.60 7.75
N GLY A 77 2.39 -10.80 8.64
CA GLY A 77 3.56 -11.65 8.39
C GLY A 77 3.20 -13.13 8.28
#